data_AF-A0A418B8H0-F1
#
_entry.id   AF-A0A418B8H0-F1
#
_cell.length_a   1.000
_cell.length_b   1.000
_cell.length_c   1.000
_cell.angle_alpha   90.00
_cell.angle_beta   90.00
_cell.angle_gamma   90.00
#
_symmetry.space_group_name_H-M   'P 1'
#
loop_
_entity.id
_entity.type
_entity.pdbx_description
1 polymer ?
#
loop_
_entity_poly.entity_id
_entity_poly.type
_entity_poly.pdbx_seq_one_letter_code
_entity_poly.pdbx_strand_id
1 'polypeptide(L)'
;MGAGASLQTLSAHDVAYQVAKLGDAYKEYADTFVRNGIDGSILAILTESDLDGLLLDVGILSKAHRKLLGMHLTKLKRPVGTPALNAPRQPNLDPSIPTRVTQPPSILLGRLLAYQGVHLIDPDDLSAVLDAICHAVGPSRCDGVTSYDCFINYRVASEKGLAEKLYLHLKTRNLHPFLDRMSLKTGEPWKEGFLRGLTQSRVFLALLSHAGLAKCRDESLDHTADNLLLEYEVALAVADSAPSFIIFPIYVAAVTEEGFAKFQDFGADLYAPMLHAPMSPRPTIEKVPRRKGSITGVDTNDHLTQSGYSSKPRRHSIGTEVPTAPDEANRKLSLSESAAANVPDLLEAVRKMDSGSTPALEILFGMAQRSKLAAKIIALGGLPAMVDVLGSPTAKVEHKDIAAAVLSFLALALARRGRQDSDDDVAWNVLQSERTQAILLTTLANGSGIQSQYVVVGLMHLSNSDAMVKARLREWKELQFSLRRLAAVGSVVQRDACQELLR
;
A
#
# COMPACT_ATOMS: atom_id res chain seq x y z
N MET A 1 22.52 23.13 19.51
CA MET A 1 22.75 23.61 18.14
C MET A 1 21.48 24.28 17.64
N GLY A 2 21.58 25.53 17.17
CA GLY A 2 20.44 26.31 16.71
C GLY A 2 19.77 25.68 15.48
N ALA A 3 18.45 25.81 15.39
CA ALA A 3 17.67 25.35 14.24
C ALA A 3 18.04 26.20 13.01
N GLY A 4 18.90 25.68 12.13
CA GLY A 4 19.27 26.37 10.89
C GLY A 4 20.64 26.03 10.29
N ALA A 5 21.46 25.17 10.91
CA ALA A 5 22.71 24.74 10.28
C ALA A 5 22.40 23.88 9.03
N SER A 6 22.82 24.35 7.86
CA SER A 6 22.80 23.56 6.61
C SER A 6 23.65 22.32 6.82
N LEU A 7 23.25 21.18 6.26
CA LEU A 7 24.03 19.94 6.33
C LEU A 7 25.49 20.19 5.96
N GLN A 8 25.74 21.01 4.93
CA GLN A 8 27.08 21.36 4.45
C GLN A 8 27.95 22.11 5.48
N THR A 9 27.34 22.69 6.52
CA THR A 9 28.07 23.38 7.60
C THR A 9 28.41 22.49 8.79
N LEU A 10 27.93 21.23 8.80
CA LEU A 10 28.25 20.30 9.89
C LEU A 10 29.69 19.84 9.75
N SER A 11 30.50 20.10 10.77
CA SER A 11 31.84 19.52 10.88
C SER A 11 31.77 18.00 11.12
N ALA A 12 32.89 17.30 10.95
CA ALA A 12 32.96 15.88 11.29
C ALA A 12 32.61 15.61 12.78
N HIS A 13 32.90 16.56 13.68
CA HIS A 13 32.49 16.49 15.08
C HIS A 13 30.98 16.64 15.26
N ASP A 14 30.33 17.50 14.47
CA ASP A 14 28.88 17.66 14.51
C ASP A 14 28.18 16.41 13.99
N VAL A 15 28.69 15.82 12.89
CA VAL A 15 28.18 14.55 12.37
C VAL A 15 28.38 13.43 13.38
N ALA A 16 29.56 13.32 13.96
CA ALA A 16 29.87 12.37 15.03
C ALA A 16 28.94 12.53 16.24
N TYR A 17 28.61 13.76 16.62
CA TYR A 17 27.64 14.06 17.66
C TYR A 17 26.22 13.59 17.29
N GLN A 18 25.80 13.76 16.02
CA GLN A 18 24.51 13.23 15.55
C GLN A 18 24.49 11.70 15.48
N VAL A 19 25.61 11.07 15.14
CA VAL A 19 25.79 9.61 15.16
C VAL A 19 25.70 9.09 16.60
N ALA A 20 26.37 9.74 17.55
CA ALA A 20 26.32 9.38 18.97
C ALA A 20 24.91 9.51 19.59
N LYS A 21 24.07 10.41 19.05
CA LYS A 21 22.66 10.57 19.48
C LYS A 21 21.76 9.38 19.16
N LEU A 22 22.16 8.51 18.23
CA LEU A 22 21.39 7.30 17.91
C LEU A 22 21.42 6.25 19.04
N GLY A 23 22.35 6.39 19.99
CA GLY A 23 22.45 5.52 21.15
C GLY A 23 23.89 5.06 21.41
N ASP A 24 24.09 4.37 22.53
CA ASP A 24 25.43 3.95 22.98
C ASP A 24 26.15 3.06 21.96
N ALA A 25 25.42 2.24 21.19
CA ALA A 25 25.97 1.40 20.14
C ALA A 25 26.57 2.16 18.94
N TYR A 26 26.25 3.45 18.79
CA TYR A 26 26.76 4.28 17.69
C TYR A 26 27.86 5.24 18.16
N LYS A 27 28.08 5.37 19.48
CA LYS A 27 29.17 6.20 20.03
C LYS A 27 30.54 5.73 19.56
N GLU A 28 30.75 4.43 19.40
CA GLU A 28 32.00 3.88 18.87
C GLU A 28 32.29 4.33 17.42
N TYR A 29 31.26 4.64 16.63
CA TYR A 29 31.43 5.14 15.27
C TYR A 29 31.66 6.66 15.23
N ALA A 30 31.33 7.40 16.29
CA ALA A 30 31.55 8.85 16.34
C ALA A 30 33.03 9.18 16.09
N ASP A 31 33.94 8.48 16.77
CA ASP A 31 35.39 8.65 16.58
C ASP A 31 35.85 8.23 15.17
N THR A 32 35.19 7.24 14.59
CA THR A 32 35.44 6.81 13.20
C THR A 32 35.07 7.90 12.21
N PHE A 33 33.95 8.59 12.40
CA PHE A 33 33.55 9.72 11.55
C PHE A 33 34.52 10.90 11.67
N VAL A 34 34.96 11.24 12.89
CA VAL A 34 35.97 12.29 13.10
C VAL A 34 37.30 11.93 12.46
N ARG A 35 37.80 10.71 12.70
CA ARG A 35 39.10 10.23 12.21
C ARG A 35 39.18 10.13 10.68
N ASN A 36 38.07 9.76 10.04
CA ASN A 36 37.98 9.70 8.58
C ASN A 36 37.50 11.02 7.95
N GLY A 37 37.33 12.10 8.74
CA GLY A 37 36.92 13.40 8.24
C GLY A 37 35.54 13.43 7.60
N ILE A 38 34.62 12.54 8.01
CA ILE A 38 33.26 12.46 7.46
C ILE A 38 32.44 13.61 8.03
N ASP A 39 32.44 14.73 7.30
CA ASP A 39 31.64 15.91 7.60
C ASP A 39 30.33 15.94 6.80
N GLY A 40 29.52 16.97 7.04
CA GLY A 40 28.24 17.11 6.38
C GLY A 40 28.34 17.44 4.89
N SER A 41 29.49 17.92 4.40
CA SER A 41 29.72 18.14 2.97
C SER A 41 29.89 16.81 2.22
N ILE A 42 30.63 15.87 2.81
CA ILE A 42 30.77 14.50 2.31
C ILE A 42 29.42 13.79 2.33
N LEU A 43 28.67 13.91 3.43
CA LEU A 43 27.33 13.32 3.50
C LEU A 43 26.38 13.92 2.46
N ALA A 44 26.48 15.21 2.13
CA ALA A 44 25.60 15.85 1.16
C ALA A 44 25.72 15.23 -0.24
N ILE A 45 26.93 14.80 -0.64
CA ILE A 45 27.21 14.32 -2.00
C ILE A 45 26.98 12.82 -2.20
N LEU A 46 26.99 12.02 -1.13
CA LEU A 46 26.87 10.56 -1.22
C LEU A 46 25.44 10.11 -1.55
N THR A 47 25.29 9.17 -2.48
CA THR A 47 24.03 8.44 -2.67
C THR A 47 23.81 7.43 -1.53
N GLU A 48 22.66 6.77 -1.45
CA GLU A 48 22.43 5.75 -0.42
C GLU A 48 23.36 4.53 -0.57
N SER A 49 23.69 4.13 -1.80
CA SER A 49 24.66 3.06 -2.05
C SER A 49 26.08 3.48 -1.70
N ASP A 50 26.48 4.72 -2.02
CA ASP A 50 27.81 5.23 -1.68
C ASP A 50 27.96 5.39 -0.17
N LEU A 51 26.86 5.73 0.52
CA LEU A 51 26.84 5.79 1.97
C LEU A 51 26.99 4.38 2.58
N ASP A 52 26.31 3.35 2.07
CA ASP A 52 26.53 1.97 2.57
C ASP A 52 27.96 1.49 2.32
N GLY A 53 28.53 1.82 1.15
CA GLY A 53 29.94 1.54 0.81
C GLY A 53 30.91 2.26 1.74
N LEU A 54 30.74 3.57 1.92
CA LEU A 54 31.57 4.37 2.83
C LEU A 54 31.52 3.83 4.27
N LEU A 55 30.32 3.48 4.76
CA LEU A 55 30.16 2.95 6.11
C LEU A 55 30.88 1.60 6.25
N LEU A 56 30.89 0.78 5.20
CA LEU A 56 31.68 -0.46 5.17
C LEU A 56 33.18 -0.17 5.20
N ASP A 57 33.65 0.77 4.39
CA ASP A 57 35.07 1.14 4.27
C ASP A 57 35.64 1.73 5.57
N VAL A 58 34.82 2.47 6.32
CA VAL A 58 35.22 2.98 7.65
C VAL A 58 35.09 1.95 8.78
N GLY A 59 34.78 0.69 8.44
CA GLY A 59 34.82 -0.43 9.38
C GLY A 59 33.49 -0.76 10.05
N ILE A 60 32.36 -0.24 9.56
CA ILE A 60 31.02 -0.55 10.10
C ILE A 60 30.49 -1.80 9.39
N LEU A 61 30.94 -2.97 9.85
CA LEU A 61 30.64 -4.26 9.21
C LEU A 61 29.18 -4.72 9.36
N SER A 62 28.47 -4.25 10.39
CA SER A 62 27.07 -4.60 10.63
C SER A 62 26.13 -3.97 9.60
N LYS A 63 25.54 -4.78 8.72
CA LYS A 63 24.54 -4.35 7.72
C LYS A 63 23.35 -3.63 8.38
N ALA A 64 22.97 -4.04 9.59
CA ALA A 64 21.91 -3.38 10.34
C ALA A 64 22.30 -1.97 10.80
N HIS A 65 23.53 -1.79 11.30
CA HIS A 65 24.02 -0.47 11.71
C HIS A 65 24.19 0.45 10.52
N ARG A 66 24.72 -0.06 9.40
CA ARG A 66 24.81 0.72 8.16
C ARG A 66 23.45 1.18 7.67
N LYS A 67 22.45 0.30 7.72
CA LYS A 67 21.07 0.66 7.36
C LYS A 67 20.48 1.72 8.29
N LEU A 68 20.66 1.61 9.61
CA LEU A 68 20.12 2.58 10.56
C LEU A 68 20.85 3.94 10.48
N LEU A 69 22.18 3.92 10.37
CA LEU A 69 22.99 5.12 10.14
C LEU A 69 22.63 5.77 8.82
N GLY A 70 22.49 4.99 7.75
CA GLY A 70 22.02 5.45 6.45
C GLY A 70 20.70 6.19 6.59
N MET A 71 19.71 5.59 7.26
CA MET A 71 18.42 6.23 7.51
C MET A 71 18.54 7.53 8.32
N HIS A 72 19.39 7.60 9.35
CA HIS A 72 19.53 8.78 10.19
C HIS A 72 20.31 9.91 9.52
N LEU A 73 21.42 9.59 8.86
CA LEU A 73 22.23 10.56 8.13
C LEU A 73 21.47 11.12 6.94
N THR A 74 20.63 10.31 6.28
CA THR A 74 19.70 10.80 5.24
C THR A 74 18.64 11.74 5.81
N LYS A 75 18.21 11.60 7.08
CA LYS A 75 17.33 12.57 7.74
C LYS A 75 18.02 13.91 7.98
N LEU A 76 19.33 13.92 8.28
CA LEU A 76 20.10 15.18 8.40
C LEU A 76 20.17 15.94 7.07
N LYS A 77 20.03 15.24 5.93
CA LYS A 77 19.97 15.86 4.60
C LYS A 77 18.68 16.64 4.35
N ARG A 78 17.61 16.40 5.13
CA ARG A 78 16.36 17.16 4.95
C ARG A 78 16.54 18.57 5.51
N PRO A 79 16.33 19.63 4.73
CA PRO A 79 16.42 20.99 5.22
C PRO A 79 15.40 21.21 6.34
N VAL A 80 15.88 21.63 7.52
CA VAL A 80 15.03 22.07 8.63
C VAL A 80 14.32 23.33 8.19
N GLY A 81 12.98 23.26 8.05
CA GLY A 81 12.17 24.28 7.40
C GLY A 81 12.37 25.69 7.95
N THR A 82 12.98 26.56 7.13
CA THR A 82 12.74 28.00 7.18
C THR A 82 11.30 28.27 6.74
N PRO A 83 10.52 29.08 7.48
CA PRO A 83 9.18 29.48 7.03
C PRO A 83 9.30 30.26 5.71
N ALA A 84 8.61 29.79 4.68
CA ALA A 84 8.71 30.31 3.32
C ALA A 84 8.04 31.69 3.20
N LEU A 85 8.84 32.75 3.11
CA LEU A 85 8.40 34.11 2.80
C LEU A 85 8.14 34.34 1.29
N ASN A 86 8.26 33.30 0.47
CA ASN A 86 8.06 33.35 -0.98
C ASN A 86 7.32 32.10 -1.49
N ALA A 87 6.05 31.92 -1.09
CA ALA A 87 5.20 30.97 -1.81
C ALA A 87 4.99 31.51 -3.24
N PRO A 88 5.22 30.72 -4.30
CA PRO A 88 4.94 31.14 -5.66
C PRO A 88 3.46 31.51 -5.78
N ARG A 89 3.18 32.67 -6.41
CA ARG A 89 1.81 33.11 -6.71
C ARG A 89 1.07 31.96 -7.38
N GLN A 90 -0.08 31.59 -6.80
CA GLN A 90 -0.99 30.63 -7.40
C GLN A 90 -1.25 31.03 -8.86
N PRO A 91 -1.22 30.11 -9.84
CA PRO A 91 -1.83 30.40 -11.12
C PRO A 91 -3.28 30.76 -10.82
N ASN A 92 -3.68 31.98 -11.17
CA ASN A 92 -5.09 32.35 -11.19
C ASN A 92 -5.73 31.46 -12.26
N LEU A 93 -6.24 30.32 -11.83
CA LEU A 93 -7.02 29.46 -12.69
C LEU A 93 -8.23 30.28 -13.13
N ASP A 94 -8.33 30.48 -14.44
CA ASP A 94 -9.47 31.12 -15.07
C ASP A 94 -10.76 30.43 -14.55
N PRO A 95 -11.82 31.16 -14.17
CA PRO A 95 -13.11 30.60 -13.72
C PRO A 95 -13.78 29.57 -14.65
N SER A 96 -13.16 29.20 -15.77
CA SER A 96 -13.64 28.22 -16.74
C SER A 96 -13.20 26.77 -16.49
N ILE A 97 -12.79 26.37 -15.27
CA ILE A 97 -12.50 24.96 -15.00
C ILE A 97 -13.76 24.12 -15.28
N PRO A 98 -13.69 23.11 -16.19
CA PRO A 98 -14.85 22.31 -16.54
C PRO A 98 -15.47 21.66 -15.31
N THR A 99 -16.79 21.76 -15.20
CA THR A 99 -17.52 21.13 -14.10
C THR A 99 -18.01 19.72 -14.42
N ARG A 100 -17.93 19.35 -15.70
CA ARG A 100 -18.32 18.11 -16.34
C ARG A 100 -17.38 17.88 -17.52
N VAL A 101 -17.30 16.63 -17.98
CA VAL A 101 -16.54 16.30 -19.18
C VAL A 101 -17.20 16.96 -20.39
N THR A 102 -16.46 17.75 -21.14
CA THR A 102 -16.96 18.45 -22.34
C THR A 102 -16.41 17.86 -23.64
N GLN A 103 -15.26 17.17 -23.57
CA GLN A 103 -14.63 16.54 -24.72
C GLN A 103 -14.92 15.04 -24.75
N PRO A 104 -15.08 14.43 -25.94
CA PRO A 104 -15.27 12.99 -26.04
C PRO A 104 -14.01 12.23 -25.56
N PRO A 105 -14.15 11.01 -25.01
CA PRO A 105 -13.03 10.26 -24.44
C PRO A 105 -11.86 10.05 -25.40
N SER A 106 -12.13 9.90 -26.70
CA SER A 106 -11.13 9.76 -27.76
C SER A 106 -10.18 10.96 -27.88
N ILE A 107 -10.72 12.17 -27.79
CA ILE A 107 -9.93 13.40 -27.88
C ILE A 107 -9.09 13.54 -26.61
N LEU A 108 -9.68 13.29 -25.43
CA LEU A 108 -8.96 13.33 -24.17
C LEU A 108 -7.82 12.30 -24.12
N LEU A 109 -8.10 11.05 -24.47
CA LEU A 109 -7.12 9.97 -24.47
C LEU A 109 -6.07 10.16 -25.56
N GLY A 110 -6.45 10.60 -26.76
CA GLY A 110 -5.50 10.93 -27.83
C GLY A 110 -4.50 12.01 -27.41
N ARG A 111 -4.98 13.07 -26.74
CA ARG A 111 -4.11 14.11 -26.19
C ARG A 111 -3.26 13.61 -25.02
N LEU A 112 -3.84 12.86 -24.09
CA LEU A 112 -3.13 12.30 -22.93
C LEU A 112 -1.99 11.36 -23.36
N LEU A 113 -2.26 10.52 -24.37
CA LEU A 113 -1.34 9.51 -24.87
C LEU A 113 -0.29 10.07 -25.84
N ALA A 114 -0.42 11.34 -26.25
CA ALA A 114 0.64 12.07 -26.95
C ALA A 114 1.82 12.44 -26.03
N TYR A 115 1.62 12.42 -24.70
CA TYR A 115 2.70 12.61 -23.73
C TYR A 115 3.55 11.33 -23.60
N GLN A 116 4.86 11.52 -23.40
CA GLN A 116 5.77 10.41 -23.17
C GLN A 116 5.45 9.74 -21.82
N GLY A 117 5.13 8.44 -21.87
CA GLY A 117 4.85 7.62 -20.69
C GLY A 117 5.87 6.52 -20.43
N VAL A 118 5.60 5.74 -19.38
CA VAL A 118 6.39 4.56 -19.00
C VAL A 118 5.50 3.33 -18.87
N HIS A 119 5.99 2.16 -19.29
CA HIS A 119 5.28 0.90 -19.08
C HIS A 119 5.59 0.32 -17.70
N LEU A 120 4.54 0.00 -16.95
CA LEU A 120 4.61 -0.81 -15.74
C LEU A 120 4.28 -2.25 -16.10
N ILE A 121 5.31 -3.06 -16.32
CA ILE A 121 5.16 -4.46 -16.74
C ILE A 121 4.73 -5.35 -15.58
N ASP A 122 5.42 -5.23 -14.46
CA ASP A 122 5.08 -5.96 -13.24
C ASP A 122 4.53 -4.95 -12.23
N PRO A 123 3.23 -4.97 -11.90
CA PRO A 123 2.65 -4.13 -10.85
C PRO A 123 3.32 -4.34 -9.48
N ASP A 124 4.02 -5.46 -9.30
CA ASP A 124 4.77 -5.73 -8.09
C ASP A 124 6.17 -5.08 -8.04
N ASP A 125 6.77 -4.78 -9.20
CA ASP A 125 8.05 -4.07 -9.32
C ASP A 125 7.86 -2.66 -9.91
N LEU A 126 7.83 -1.67 -9.01
CA LEU A 126 7.66 -0.27 -9.38
C LEU A 126 8.98 0.45 -9.69
N SER A 127 10.14 -0.22 -9.62
CA SER A 127 11.45 0.44 -9.57
C SER A 127 11.69 1.33 -10.79
N ALA A 128 11.52 0.79 -12.01
CA ALA A 128 11.71 1.55 -13.25
C ALA A 128 10.73 2.74 -13.39
N VAL A 129 9.48 2.55 -12.96
CA VAL A 129 8.46 3.61 -12.99
C VAL A 129 8.78 4.72 -11.99
N LEU A 130 9.20 4.35 -10.77
CA LEU A 130 9.60 5.29 -9.74
C LEU A 130 10.81 6.12 -10.18
N ASP A 131 11.78 5.50 -10.82
CA ASP A 131 12.97 6.20 -11.30
C ASP A 131 12.60 7.18 -12.42
N ALA A 132 11.72 6.79 -13.34
CA ALA A 132 11.21 7.68 -14.38
C ALA A 132 10.41 8.86 -13.81
N ILE A 133 9.55 8.62 -12.81
CA ILE A 133 8.81 9.68 -12.11
C ILE A 133 9.78 10.61 -11.36
N CYS A 134 10.74 10.06 -10.62
CA CYS A 134 11.73 10.86 -9.89
C CYS A 134 12.57 11.73 -10.84
N HIS A 135 12.89 11.21 -12.02
CA HIS A 135 13.58 11.98 -13.05
C HIS A 135 12.70 13.13 -13.59
N ALA A 136 11.43 12.86 -13.89
CA ALA A 136 10.49 13.87 -14.39
C ALA A 136 10.16 14.96 -13.35
N VAL A 137 9.98 14.56 -12.09
CA VAL A 137 9.66 15.47 -10.97
C VAL A 137 10.91 16.23 -10.51
N GLY A 138 12.08 15.60 -10.56
CA GLY A 138 13.30 16.08 -9.92
C GLY A 138 13.20 16.07 -8.38
N PRO A 139 14.10 16.78 -7.68
CA PRO A 139 14.02 16.92 -6.22
C PRO A 139 12.69 17.54 -5.80
N SER A 140 12.11 17.03 -4.70
CA SER A 140 10.88 17.58 -4.15
C SER A 140 11.07 19.06 -3.78
N ARG A 141 10.08 19.88 -4.14
CA ARG A 141 10.00 21.30 -3.76
C ARG A 141 8.69 21.62 -3.05
N CYS A 142 7.95 20.58 -2.67
CA CYS A 142 6.60 20.68 -2.17
C CYS A 142 6.57 20.34 -0.67
N ASP A 143 5.55 20.83 0.03
CA ASP A 143 5.36 20.63 1.47
C ASP A 143 4.42 19.46 1.79
N GLY A 144 3.67 18.97 0.80
CA GLY A 144 2.66 17.93 0.96
C GLY A 144 1.42 18.37 1.74
N VAL A 145 1.24 19.67 1.98
CA VAL A 145 0.08 20.25 2.66
C VAL A 145 -0.66 21.19 1.72
N THR A 146 0.08 22.11 1.11
CA THR A 146 -0.46 23.10 0.19
C THR A 146 -0.05 22.83 -1.25
N SER A 147 1.09 22.16 -1.45
CA SER A 147 1.69 21.83 -2.74
C SER A 147 2.11 20.36 -2.80
N TYR A 148 2.09 19.79 -3.99
CA TYR A 148 2.36 18.38 -4.22
C TYR A 148 3.32 18.19 -5.39
N ASP A 149 4.17 17.18 -5.29
CA ASP A 149 5.07 16.85 -6.39
C ASP A 149 4.30 16.18 -7.53
N CYS A 150 3.30 15.38 -7.20
CA CYS A 150 2.54 14.62 -8.17
C CYS A 150 1.10 14.35 -7.73
N PHE A 151 0.16 14.40 -8.66
CA PHE A 151 -1.22 13.95 -8.51
C PHE A 151 -1.36 12.55 -9.09
N ILE A 152 -1.87 11.58 -8.34
CA ILE A 152 -2.06 10.20 -8.81
C ILE A 152 -3.52 10.02 -9.23
N ASN A 153 -3.75 9.97 -10.54
CA ASN A 153 -5.04 9.65 -11.14
C ASN A 153 -5.12 8.14 -11.47
N TYR A 154 -6.25 7.53 -11.15
CA TYR A 154 -6.45 6.09 -11.29
C TYR A 154 -7.95 5.73 -11.33
N ARG A 155 -8.32 4.59 -11.92
CA ARG A 155 -9.68 4.06 -11.80
C ARG A 155 -9.78 3.22 -10.52
N VAL A 156 -10.67 3.63 -9.62
CA VAL A 156 -10.88 2.95 -8.33
C VAL A 156 -11.21 1.46 -8.48
N ALA A 157 -11.95 1.10 -9.53
CA ALA A 157 -12.38 -0.28 -9.77
C ALA A 157 -11.22 -1.23 -10.13
N SER A 158 -10.12 -0.72 -10.70
CA SER A 158 -9.06 -1.56 -11.27
C SER A 158 -7.66 -1.25 -10.71
N GLU A 159 -7.28 0.02 -10.52
CA GLU A 159 -5.92 0.40 -10.12
C GLU A 159 -5.78 0.82 -8.65
N LYS A 160 -6.82 0.72 -7.82
CA LYS A 160 -6.77 1.20 -6.42
C LYS A 160 -5.55 0.69 -5.64
N GLY A 161 -5.31 -0.63 -5.68
CA GLY A 161 -4.18 -1.22 -4.95
C GLY A 161 -2.83 -0.71 -5.47
N LEU A 162 -2.71 -0.56 -6.79
CA LEU A 162 -1.51 -0.04 -7.43
C LEU A 162 -1.28 1.44 -7.09
N ALA A 163 -2.32 2.28 -7.11
CA ALA A 163 -2.24 3.69 -6.77
C ALA A 163 -1.81 3.90 -5.31
N GLU A 164 -2.37 3.12 -4.37
CA GLU A 164 -1.97 3.15 -2.96
C GLU A 164 -0.50 2.72 -2.78
N LYS A 165 -0.06 1.69 -3.51
CA LYS A 165 1.33 1.23 -3.50
C LYS A 165 2.27 2.31 -4.06
N LEU A 166 1.96 2.87 -5.23
CA LEU A 166 2.72 3.95 -5.86
C LEU A 166 2.84 5.17 -4.94
N TYR A 167 1.73 5.58 -4.30
CA TYR A 167 1.73 6.65 -3.30
C TYR A 167 2.75 6.41 -2.18
N LEU A 168 2.76 5.22 -1.59
CA LEU A 168 3.69 4.87 -0.52
C LEU A 168 5.14 4.88 -0.99
N HIS A 169 5.43 4.32 -2.17
CA HIS A 169 6.79 4.33 -2.72
C HIS A 169 7.28 5.74 -3.09
N LEU A 170 6.41 6.61 -3.64
CA LEU A 170 6.79 7.99 -3.90
C LEU A 170 7.11 8.74 -2.60
N LYS A 171 6.37 8.46 -1.51
CA LYS A 171 6.69 8.99 -0.17
C LYS A 171 8.05 8.48 0.33
N THR A 172 8.43 7.22 0.08
CA THR A 172 9.77 6.72 0.45
C THR A 172 10.88 7.37 -0.36
N ARG A 173 10.59 7.82 -1.58
CA ARG A 173 11.48 8.65 -2.43
C ARG A 173 11.45 10.16 -2.08
N ASN A 174 10.88 10.52 -0.92
CA ASN A 174 10.79 11.91 -0.44
C ASN A 174 10.01 12.85 -1.37
N LEU A 175 9.06 12.31 -2.15
CA LEU A 175 8.11 13.09 -2.91
C LEU A 175 6.80 13.23 -2.11
N HIS A 176 6.03 14.25 -2.45
CA HIS A 176 4.74 14.55 -1.86
C HIS A 176 3.61 14.27 -2.85
N PRO A 177 3.24 12.99 -3.05
CA PRO A 177 2.08 12.66 -3.88
C PRO A 177 0.77 13.10 -3.23
N PHE A 178 -0.19 13.48 -4.08
CA PHE A 178 -1.60 13.62 -3.76
C PHE A 178 -2.35 12.40 -4.30
N LEU A 179 -3.12 11.75 -3.44
CA LEU A 179 -4.00 10.64 -3.82
C LEU A 179 -5.32 10.87 -3.09
N ASP A 180 -6.42 11.09 -3.82
CA ASP A 180 -7.72 11.50 -3.27
C ASP A 180 -8.10 10.78 -1.96
N ARG A 181 -8.04 9.44 -1.98
CA ARG A 181 -8.39 8.58 -0.85
C ARG A 181 -7.55 8.84 0.41
N MET A 182 -6.31 9.29 0.25
CA MET A 182 -5.34 9.53 1.32
C MET A 182 -5.20 11.01 1.68
N SER A 183 -5.55 11.92 0.78
CA SER A 183 -5.24 13.35 0.88
C SER A 183 -6.46 14.25 1.07
N LEU A 184 -7.68 13.77 0.79
CA LEU A 184 -8.91 14.50 1.04
C LEU A 184 -9.26 14.52 2.53
N LYS A 185 -9.71 15.68 3.03
CA LYS A 185 -10.18 15.80 4.41
C LYS A 185 -11.56 15.15 4.54
N THR A 186 -11.85 14.55 5.69
CA THR A 186 -13.20 14.04 6.00
C THR A 186 -14.22 15.16 5.86
N GLY A 187 -15.17 15.01 4.94
CA GLY A 187 -16.22 15.99 4.66
C GLY A 187 -15.88 17.07 3.63
N GLU A 188 -14.66 17.10 3.08
CA GLU A 188 -14.31 17.97 1.94
C GLU A 188 -15.09 17.52 0.69
N PRO A 189 -15.76 18.43 -0.04
CA PRO A 189 -16.37 18.09 -1.32
C PRO A 189 -15.31 17.53 -2.25
N TRP A 190 -15.52 16.29 -2.72
CA TRP A 190 -14.54 15.56 -3.54
C TRP A 190 -13.99 16.43 -4.68
N LYS A 191 -14.90 17.16 -5.35
CA LYS A 191 -14.56 18.02 -6.48
C LYS A 191 -13.59 19.14 -6.13
N GLU A 192 -13.82 19.84 -5.03
CA GLU A 192 -12.93 20.91 -4.58
C GLU A 192 -11.56 20.35 -4.18
N GLY A 193 -11.57 19.21 -3.50
CA GLY A 193 -10.36 18.58 -3.01
C GLY A 193 -9.48 17.99 -4.12
N PHE A 194 -10.05 17.33 -5.13
CA PHE A 194 -9.24 16.83 -6.26
C PHE A 194 -8.75 17.99 -7.12
N LEU A 195 -9.57 19.02 -7.38
CA LEU A 195 -9.14 20.20 -8.13
C LEU A 195 -7.97 20.88 -7.42
N ARG A 196 -8.04 21.03 -6.09
CA ARG A 196 -6.93 21.50 -5.27
C ARG A 196 -5.71 20.62 -5.41
N GLY A 197 -5.86 19.31 -5.26
CA GLY A 197 -4.75 18.35 -5.39
C GLY A 197 -4.05 18.45 -6.75
N LEU A 198 -4.83 18.43 -7.83
CA LEU A 198 -4.35 18.45 -9.21
C LEU A 198 -3.66 19.77 -9.54
N THR A 199 -4.31 20.90 -9.24
CA THR A 199 -3.79 22.24 -9.57
C THR A 199 -2.59 22.65 -8.72
N GLN A 200 -2.44 22.06 -7.54
CA GLN A 200 -1.26 22.25 -6.68
C GLN A 200 -0.20 21.17 -6.90
N SER A 201 -0.40 20.26 -7.86
CA SER A 201 0.59 19.27 -8.25
C SER A 201 1.46 19.75 -9.41
N ARG A 202 2.72 19.33 -9.43
CA ARG A 202 3.65 19.63 -10.54
C ARG A 202 3.53 18.63 -11.69
N VAL A 203 3.23 17.38 -11.35
CA VAL A 203 3.12 16.27 -12.30
C VAL A 203 1.78 15.56 -12.12
N PHE A 204 1.09 15.26 -13.21
CA PHE A 204 -0.10 14.43 -13.24
C PHE A 204 0.27 13.01 -13.68
N LEU A 205 0.19 12.06 -12.76
CA LEU A 205 0.47 10.64 -13.01
C LEU A 205 -0.83 9.93 -13.39
N ALA A 206 -0.97 9.58 -14.66
CA ALA A 206 -2.16 8.88 -15.16
C ALA A 206 -1.92 7.38 -15.21
N LEU A 207 -2.54 6.60 -14.31
CA LEU A 207 -2.50 5.14 -14.39
C LEU A 207 -3.46 4.65 -15.49
N LEU A 208 -2.91 4.08 -16.55
CA LEU A 208 -3.65 3.63 -17.72
C LEU A 208 -3.56 2.11 -17.85
N SER A 209 -4.65 1.41 -17.59
CA SER A 209 -4.76 -0.04 -17.80
C SER A 209 -5.90 -0.36 -18.75
N HIS A 210 -5.91 -1.58 -19.31
CA HIS A 210 -7.01 -2.06 -20.12
C HIS A 210 -8.35 -1.98 -19.37
N ALA A 211 -8.37 -2.44 -18.12
CA ALA A 211 -9.56 -2.40 -17.27
C ALA A 211 -9.97 -0.96 -16.88
N GLY A 212 -9.01 -0.08 -16.64
CA GLY A 212 -9.26 1.31 -16.25
C GLY A 212 -9.92 2.14 -17.35
N LEU A 213 -9.60 1.82 -18.62
CA LEU A 213 -10.11 2.48 -19.82
C LEU A 213 -11.34 1.79 -20.44
N ALA A 214 -11.76 0.62 -19.94
CA ALA A 214 -12.86 -0.15 -20.52
C ALA A 214 -14.15 0.69 -20.65
N LYS A 215 -14.51 1.46 -19.62
CA LYS A 215 -15.68 2.36 -19.68
C LYS A 215 -15.50 3.49 -20.68
N CYS A 216 -14.30 4.07 -20.78
CA CYS A 216 -14.03 5.19 -21.69
C CYS A 216 -14.19 4.82 -23.17
N ARG A 217 -14.18 3.53 -23.50
CA ARG A 217 -14.39 3.00 -24.86
C ARG A 217 -15.83 2.65 -25.18
N ASP A 218 -16.70 2.63 -24.17
CA ASP A 218 -18.10 2.28 -24.36
C ASP A 218 -18.87 3.51 -24.86
N GLU A 219 -19.14 3.54 -26.16
CA GLU A 219 -19.89 4.62 -26.83
C GLU A 219 -21.34 4.71 -26.36
N SER A 220 -21.87 3.67 -25.70
CA SER A 220 -23.24 3.68 -25.18
C SER A 220 -23.39 4.43 -23.85
N LEU A 221 -22.26 4.75 -23.19
CA LEU A 221 -22.26 5.44 -21.90
C LEU A 221 -22.21 6.97 -22.07
N ASP A 222 -22.94 7.66 -21.20
CA ASP A 222 -22.79 9.10 -21.01
C ASP A 222 -21.54 9.37 -20.16
N HIS A 223 -20.51 9.91 -20.81
CA HIS A 223 -19.22 10.21 -20.20
C HIS A 223 -19.18 11.56 -19.47
N THR A 224 -20.24 12.38 -19.54
CA THR A 224 -20.23 13.75 -18.97
C THR A 224 -20.01 13.77 -17.45
N ALA A 225 -20.31 12.67 -16.77
CA ALA A 225 -20.16 12.48 -15.33
C ALA A 225 -19.00 11.53 -14.94
N ASP A 226 -18.14 11.12 -15.88
CA ASP A 226 -16.99 10.27 -15.56
C ASP A 226 -15.88 11.09 -14.90
N ASN A 227 -15.66 10.84 -13.60
CA ASN A 227 -14.63 11.52 -12.80
C ASN A 227 -13.21 11.38 -13.38
N LEU A 228 -12.86 10.21 -13.93
CA LEU A 228 -11.52 9.98 -14.49
C LEU A 228 -11.29 10.86 -15.72
N LEU A 229 -12.28 10.93 -16.61
CA LEU A 229 -12.22 11.77 -17.80
C LEU A 229 -12.25 13.25 -17.45
N LEU A 230 -13.00 13.64 -16.40
CA LEU A 230 -13.00 15.01 -15.90
C LEU A 230 -11.60 15.42 -15.40
N GLU A 231 -10.95 14.54 -14.64
CA GLU A 231 -9.57 14.77 -14.18
C GLU A 231 -8.58 14.85 -15.35
N TYR A 232 -8.73 14.04 -16.41
CA TYR A 232 -7.92 14.16 -17.62
C TYR A 232 -8.13 15.49 -18.34
N GLU A 233 -9.38 15.91 -18.51
CA GLU A 233 -9.69 17.18 -19.17
C GLU A 233 -9.12 18.37 -18.38
N VAL A 234 -9.25 18.35 -17.05
CA VAL A 234 -8.66 19.38 -16.19
C VAL A 234 -7.13 19.35 -16.26
N ALA A 235 -6.50 18.17 -16.19
CA ALA A 235 -5.05 18.05 -16.30
C ALA A 235 -4.51 18.59 -17.62
N LEU A 236 -5.20 18.29 -18.73
CA LEU A 236 -4.86 18.83 -20.05
C LEU A 236 -5.02 20.35 -20.10
N ALA A 237 -6.10 20.90 -19.55
CA ALA A 237 -6.29 22.35 -19.46
C ALA A 237 -5.22 23.05 -18.59
N VAL A 238 -4.78 22.41 -17.51
CA VAL A 238 -3.67 22.90 -16.68
C VAL A 238 -2.35 22.84 -17.46
N ALA A 239 -2.09 21.75 -18.19
CA ALA A 239 -0.89 21.63 -19.03
C ALA A 239 -0.86 22.71 -20.14
N ASP A 240 -2.01 23.00 -20.76
CA ASP A 240 -2.13 24.02 -21.80
C ASP A 240 -1.84 25.44 -21.28
N SER A 241 -2.17 25.71 -20.01
CA SER A 241 -2.01 27.03 -19.38
C SER A 241 -0.71 27.19 -18.57
N ALA A 242 -0.09 26.08 -18.15
CA ALA A 242 1.12 26.06 -17.34
C ALA A 242 2.18 25.13 -17.94
N PRO A 243 3.14 25.65 -18.72
CA PRO A 243 4.18 24.85 -19.38
C PRO A 243 5.06 24.02 -18.45
N SER A 244 5.09 24.35 -17.15
CA SER A 244 5.81 23.59 -16.13
C SER A 244 5.05 22.38 -15.59
N PHE A 245 3.76 22.25 -15.91
CA PHE A 245 2.94 21.12 -15.49
C PHE A 245 3.14 19.95 -16.43
N ILE A 246 3.53 18.80 -15.89
CA ILE A 246 3.88 17.61 -16.67
C ILE A 246 2.75 16.60 -16.56
N ILE A 247 2.28 16.09 -17.69
CA ILE A 247 1.44 14.88 -17.72
C ILE A 247 2.35 13.68 -17.99
N PHE A 248 2.23 12.64 -17.17
CA PHE A 248 3.08 11.47 -17.20
C PHE A 248 2.24 10.19 -17.18
N PRO A 249 1.93 9.63 -18.37
CA PRO A 249 1.19 8.37 -18.48
C PRO A 249 2.00 7.17 -17.95
N ILE A 250 1.34 6.29 -17.19
CA ILE A 250 1.91 5.03 -16.71
C ILE A 250 1.05 3.89 -17.26
N TYR A 251 1.59 3.17 -18.23
CA TYR A 251 0.89 2.11 -18.94
C TYR A 251 0.99 0.79 -18.16
N VAL A 252 -0.07 0.44 -17.46
CA VAL A 252 -0.15 -0.74 -16.60
C VAL A 252 -0.43 -1.97 -17.46
N ALA A 253 0.47 -2.95 -17.39
CA ALA A 253 0.32 -4.23 -18.06
C ALA A 253 -0.91 -5.01 -17.54
N ALA A 254 -1.51 -5.78 -18.44
CA ALA A 254 -2.58 -6.71 -18.08
C ALA A 254 -1.98 -8.02 -17.56
N VAL A 255 -2.63 -8.63 -16.57
CA VAL A 255 -2.29 -9.98 -16.11
C VAL A 255 -3.03 -10.98 -16.99
N THR A 256 -2.28 -11.83 -17.68
CA THR A 256 -2.78 -12.89 -18.55
C THR A 256 -2.31 -14.26 -18.04
N GLU A 257 -2.84 -15.34 -18.60
CA GLU A 257 -2.42 -16.70 -18.24
C GLU A 257 -0.93 -16.95 -18.55
N GLU A 258 -0.39 -16.26 -19.55
CA GLU A 258 1.01 -16.34 -19.99
C GLU A 258 1.94 -15.36 -19.24
N GLY A 259 1.42 -14.64 -18.23
CA GLY A 259 2.15 -13.63 -17.47
C GLY A 259 1.68 -12.21 -17.79
N PHE A 260 2.60 -11.24 -17.78
CA PHE A 260 2.26 -9.83 -17.97
C PHE A 260 2.27 -9.44 -19.45
N ALA A 261 1.10 -9.02 -19.96
CA ALA A 261 0.98 -8.46 -21.29
C ALA A 261 1.16 -6.94 -21.24
N LYS A 262 2.12 -6.42 -22.01
CA LYS A 262 2.32 -4.98 -22.19
C LYS A 262 0.99 -4.31 -22.55
N PHE A 263 0.79 -3.11 -22.04
CA PHE A 263 -0.30 -2.26 -22.48
C PHE A 263 -0.18 -1.98 -23.99
N GLN A 264 -1.06 -2.58 -24.77
CA GLN A 264 -1.17 -2.40 -26.24
C GLN A 264 -2.45 -1.68 -26.64
N ASP A 265 -3.14 -1.18 -25.62
CA ASP A 265 -4.47 -0.62 -25.66
C ASP A 265 -4.52 0.80 -26.22
N PHE A 266 -3.37 1.27 -26.72
CA PHE A 266 -3.23 2.48 -27.52
C PHE A 266 -3.05 2.11 -28.98
N GLY A 267 -4.13 2.23 -29.74
CA GLY A 267 -4.11 2.22 -31.19
C GLY A 267 -5.07 3.30 -31.68
N ALA A 268 -4.67 4.06 -32.70
CA ALA A 268 -5.57 5.04 -33.32
C ALA A 268 -6.90 4.36 -33.66
N ASP A 269 -6.88 3.11 -34.14
CA ASP A 269 -8.06 2.33 -34.52
C ASP A 269 -9.02 2.02 -33.36
N LEU A 270 -8.51 1.87 -32.12
CA LEU A 270 -9.34 1.65 -30.92
C LEU A 270 -10.08 2.92 -30.48
N TYR A 271 -9.64 4.08 -30.95
CA TYR A 271 -10.21 5.40 -30.62
C TYR A 271 -10.70 6.17 -31.86
N ALA A 272 -10.46 5.66 -33.07
CA ALA A 272 -10.77 6.30 -34.36
C ALA A 272 -12.27 6.39 -34.64
N PRO A 273 -13.13 5.39 -34.33
CA PRO A 273 -14.58 5.52 -34.46
C PRO A 273 -15.13 6.71 -33.64
N MET A 274 -14.44 7.04 -32.55
CA MET A 274 -14.79 8.12 -31.63
C MET A 274 -14.14 9.47 -31.96
N LEU A 275 -13.28 9.57 -32.99
CA LEU A 275 -12.65 10.84 -33.43
C LEU A 275 -13.53 11.63 -34.39
N HIS A 276 -14.67 11.08 -34.82
CA HIS A 276 -15.67 11.84 -35.55
C HIS A 276 -16.36 12.82 -34.60
N ALA A 277 -16.48 14.09 -35.01
CA ALA A 277 -17.25 15.08 -34.28
C ALA A 277 -18.62 14.49 -33.90
N PRO A 278 -19.14 14.75 -32.68
CA PRO A 278 -20.41 14.19 -32.24
C PRO A 278 -21.44 14.44 -33.34
N MET A 279 -22.07 13.38 -33.83
CA MET A 279 -23.19 13.53 -34.76
C MET A 279 -24.14 14.54 -34.13
N SER A 280 -24.44 15.60 -34.88
CA SER A 280 -25.33 16.68 -34.44
C SER A 280 -26.54 16.05 -33.73
N PRO A 281 -26.99 16.60 -32.58
CA PRO A 281 -28.04 15.98 -31.78
C PRO A 281 -29.17 15.59 -32.72
N ARG A 282 -29.48 14.28 -32.79
CA ARG A 282 -30.60 13.80 -33.60
C ARG A 282 -31.78 14.71 -33.29
N PRO A 283 -32.39 15.37 -34.29
CA PRO A 283 -33.51 16.25 -34.05
C PRO A 283 -34.51 15.45 -33.23
N THR A 284 -34.87 16.01 -32.08
CA THR A 284 -35.87 15.48 -31.18
C THR A 284 -37.06 15.12 -32.05
N ILE A 285 -37.36 13.83 -32.20
CA ILE A 285 -38.56 13.39 -32.89
C ILE A 285 -39.71 14.04 -32.13
N GLU A 286 -40.28 15.08 -32.72
CA GLU A 286 -41.47 15.73 -32.19
C GLU A 286 -42.49 14.64 -31.93
N LYS A 287 -42.92 14.56 -30.68
CA LYS A 287 -44.00 13.67 -30.27
C LYS A 287 -45.19 13.97 -31.16
N VAL A 288 -45.52 13.00 -32.02
CA VAL A 288 -46.73 12.97 -32.83
C VAL A 288 -47.92 13.35 -31.92
N PRO A 289 -48.76 14.34 -32.29
CA PRO A 289 -49.89 14.72 -31.48
C PRO A 289 -50.86 13.54 -31.37
N ARG A 290 -51.07 13.04 -30.14
CA ARG A 290 -52.19 12.13 -29.85
C ARG A 290 -53.49 12.88 -30.12
N ARG A 291 -54.16 12.51 -31.20
CA ARG A 291 -55.54 12.90 -31.53
C ARG A 291 -56.45 12.66 -30.33
N LYS A 292 -57.07 13.73 -29.83
CA LYS A 292 -58.24 13.68 -28.96
C LYS A 292 -59.41 13.11 -29.76
N GLY A 293 -59.88 11.93 -29.36
CA GLY A 293 -61.17 11.38 -29.76
C GLY A 293 -62.23 11.85 -28.78
N SER A 294 -63.05 12.79 -29.23
CA SER A 294 -64.30 13.26 -28.63
C SER A 294 -65.39 12.20 -28.80
N ILE A 295 -66.04 11.77 -27.72
CA ILE A 295 -67.41 11.24 -27.76
C ILE A 295 -68.19 11.80 -26.55
N THR A 296 -69.15 12.66 -26.90
CA THR A 296 -70.36 13.08 -26.19
C THR A 296 -71.11 11.86 -25.63
N GLY A 297 -71.50 11.79 -24.36
CA GLY A 297 -72.61 12.54 -23.77
C GLY A 297 -73.79 11.58 -23.50
N VAL A 298 -74.42 11.67 -22.33
CA VAL A 298 -75.86 11.48 -22.04
C VAL A 298 -76.04 11.51 -20.52
N ASP A 299 -76.87 12.47 -20.10
CA ASP A 299 -77.41 12.66 -18.76
C ASP A 299 -78.32 11.49 -18.32
N THR A 300 -78.37 11.21 -17.01
CA THR A 300 -79.65 11.20 -16.27
C THR A 300 -79.43 11.27 -14.75
N ASN A 301 -80.41 11.92 -14.13
CA ASN A 301 -80.57 12.34 -12.75
C ASN A 301 -80.70 11.25 -11.67
N ASP A 302 -80.46 11.73 -10.45
CA ASP A 302 -81.26 11.61 -9.22
C ASP A 302 -81.03 10.51 -8.16
N HIS A 303 -80.98 11.07 -6.93
CA HIS A 303 -81.48 10.61 -5.63
C HIS A 303 -80.75 9.55 -4.77
N LEU A 304 -80.18 10.09 -3.68
CA LEU A 304 -80.44 9.81 -2.25
C LEU A 304 -80.24 8.40 -1.65
N THR A 305 -79.76 8.46 -0.40
CA THR A 305 -79.87 7.52 0.74
C THR A 305 -78.86 6.38 0.96
N GLN A 306 -78.08 6.58 2.03
CA GLN A 306 -77.88 5.73 3.22
C GLN A 306 -77.30 4.30 3.12
N SER A 307 -76.19 4.16 3.87
CA SER A 307 -75.88 3.09 4.84
C SER A 307 -75.31 1.76 4.34
N GLY A 308 -74.32 1.29 5.11
CA GLY A 308 -74.35 -0.09 5.60
C GLY A 308 -73.37 -1.08 4.96
N TYR A 309 -72.37 -1.45 5.75
CA TYR A 309 -71.73 -2.78 5.83
C TYR A 309 -70.83 -3.30 4.68
N SER A 310 -69.57 -3.48 5.07
CA SER A 310 -68.79 -4.73 4.96
C SER A 310 -68.77 -5.47 3.61
N SER A 311 -67.60 -5.45 2.96
CA SER A 311 -66.92 -6.70 2.60
C SER A 311 -65.47 -6.44 2.15
N LYS A 312 -64.53 -7.14 2.81
CA LYS A 312 -63.18 -7.40 2.29
C LYS A 312 -63.27 -8.45 1.17
N PRO A 313 -62.33 -8.44 0.21
CA PRO A 313 -61.75 -9.69 -0.28
C PRO A 313 -60.22 -9.66 -0.12
N ARG A 314 -59.64 -10.64 0.60
CA ARG A 314 -58.89 -11.80 0.05
C ARG A 314 -57.69 -11.36 -0.79
N ARG A 315 -56.46 -11.30 -0.25
CA ARG A 315 -55.55 -12.44 0.01
C ARG A 315 -55.73 -13.59 -1.00
N HIS A 316 -54.86 -13.62 -2.01
CA HIS A 316 -54.40 -14.85 -2.62
C HIS A 316 -52.96 -15.14 -2.19
N SER A 317 -52.83 -16.33 -1.64
CA SER A 317 -51.66 -17.13 -1.28
C SER A 317 -50.75 -17.38 -2.48
N ILE A 318 -49.43 -17.29 -2.30
CA ILE A 318 -48.51 -18.42 -2.05
C ILE A 318 -48.52 -19.43 -3.21
N GLY A 319 -47.65 -19.18 -4.19
CA GLY A 319 -46.99 -20.22 -4.97
C GLY A 319 -45.55 -20.32 -4.46
N THR A 320 -45.25 -21.40 -3.77
CA THR A 320 -43.93 -21.74 -3.23
C THR A 320 -43.10 -22.32 -4.38
N GLU A 321 -42.32 -21.48 -5.06
CA GLU A 321 -41.23 -21.99 -5.90
C GLU A 321 -39.96 -22.09 -5.04
N VAL A 322 -39.43 -23.30 -5.01
CA VAL A 322 -38.21 -23.72 -4.33
C VAL A 322 -37.04 -22.90 -4.90
N PRO A 323 -36.28 -22.16 -4.07
CA PRO A 323 -35.04 -21.56 -4.53
C PRO A 323 -34.01 -22.67 -4.71
N THR A 324 -33.74 -23.04 -5.96
CA THR A 324 -32.51 -23.74 -6.33
C THR A 324 -31.32 -22.80 -6.09
N ALA A 325 -30.53 -23.13 -5.07
CA ALA A 325 -29.22 -22.52 -4.83
C ALA A 325 -28.18 -23.04 -5.87
N PRO A 326 -26.99 -22.43 -5.98
CA PRO A 326 -26.78 -21.20 -6.73
C PRO A 326 -25.67 -21.35 -7.79
N ASP A 327 -25.69 -20.45 -8.77
CA ASP A 327 -24.64 -20.28 -9.80
C ASP A 327 -23.41 -19.55 -9.20
N GLU A 328 -22.81 -20.15 -8.17
CA GLU A 328 -21.66 -19.62 -7.41
C GLU A 328 -20.30 -20.05 -8.02
N ALA A 329 -20.32 -20.74 -9.17
CA ALA A 329 -19.16 -21.43 -9.72
C ALA A 329 -18.15 -20.54 -10.48
N ASN A 330 -18.38 -19.24 -10.65
CA ASN A 330 -17.53 -18.39 -11.50
C ASN A 330 -17.07 -17.06 -10.87
N ARG A 331 -16.95 -16.98 -9.54
CA ARG A 331 -16.12 -15.93 -8.93
C ARG A 331 -14.65 -16.28 -9.14
N LYS A 332 -14.00 -15.60 -10.09
CA LYS A 332 -12.54 -15.56 -10.18
C LYS A 332 -12.00 -15.04 -8.84
N LEU A 333 -11.56 -15.96 -7.98
CA LEU A 333 -10.84 -15.65 -6.76
C LEU A 333 -9.68 -14.73 -7.12
N SER A 334 -9.52 -13.63 -6.39
CA SER A 334 -8.36 -12.77 -6.58
C SER A 334 -7.08 -13.61 -6.43
N LEU A 335 -5.99 -13.28 -7.12
CA LEU A 335 -4.70 -13.97 -6.98
C LEU A 335 -4.25 -14.09 -5.51
N SER A 336 -4.62 -13.11 -4.67
CA SER A 336 -4.42 -13.15 -3.22
C SER A 336 -5.26 -14.20 -2.49
N GLU A 337 -6.48 -14.48 -2.94
CA GLU A 337 -7.33 -15.54 -2.38
C GLU A 337 -6.91 -16.93 -2.88
N SER A 338 -6.45 -17.04 -4.13
CA SER A 338 -5.89 -18.28 -4.69
C SER A 338 -4.59 -18.68 -3.96
N ALA A 339 -3.66 -17.75 -3.75
CA ALA A 339 -2.44 -18.02 -2.98
C ALA A 339 -2.76 -18.43 -1.53
N ALA A 340 -3.84 -17.88 -0.97
CA ALA A 340 -4.28 -18.17 0.37
C ALA A 340 -4.99 -19.54 0.50
N ALA A 341 -5.46 -20.15 -0.59
CA ALA A 341 -6.11 -21.45 -0.57
C ALA A 341 -5.12 -22.58 -0.25
N ASN A 342 -3.85 -22.41 -0.62
CA ASN A 342 -2.81 -23.44 -0.50
C ASN A 342 -2.08 -23.45 0.85
N VAL A 343 -2.43 -22.55 1.79
CA VAL A 343 -1.75 -22.47 3.09
C VAL A 343 -1.77 -23.79 3.88
N PRO A 344 -2.88 -24.56 3.95
CA PRO A 344 -2.88 -25.85 4.63
C PRO A 344 -1.87 -26.84 4.03
N ASP A 345 -1.80 -26.92 2.71
CA ASP A 345 -0.88 -27.81 2.00
C ASP A 345 0.58 -27.40 2.21
N LEU A 346 0.85 -26.09 2.20
CA LEU A 346 2.17 -25.54 2.51
C LEU A 346 2.59 -25.87 3.95
N LEU A 347 1.70 -25.68 4.93
CA LEU A 347 1.98 -26.01 6.33
C LEU A 347 2.22 -27.51 6.51
N GLU A 348 1.48 -28.36 5.80
CA GLU A 348 1.67 -29.81 5.82
C GLU A 348 3.00 -30.23 5.18
N ALA A 349 3.37 -29.65 4.04
CA ALA A 349 4.67 -29.88 3.40
C ALA A 349 5.84 -29.48 4.33
N VAL A 350 5.69 -28.36 5.03
CA VAL A 350 6.70 -27.91 6.00
C VAL A 350 6.79 -28.87 7.20
N ARG A 351 5.68 -29.40 7.72
CA ARG A 351 5.71 -30.37 8.83
C ARG A 351 6.39 -31.70 8.46
N LYS A 352 6.24 -32.14 7.21
CA LYS A 352 6.88 -33.38 6.72
C LYS A 352 8.39 -33.27 6.65
N MET A 353 8.95 -32.06 6.55
CA MET A 353 10.39 -31.81 6.45
C MET A 353 11.06 -32.61 5.31
N ASP A 354 10.35 -32.81 4.20
CA ASP A 354 10.84 -33.52 3.01
C ASP A 354 11.45 -32.54 1.99
N SER A 355 11.73 -33.00 0.76
CA SER A 355 12.28 -32.15 -0.31
C SER A 355 11.38 -30.97 -0.70
N GLY A 356 10.07 -31.03 -0.40
CA GLY A 356 9.12 -29.95 -0.63
C GLY A 356 9.11 -28.88 0.48
N SER A 357 9.79 -29.11 1.61
CA SER A 357 9.77 -28.19 2.75
C SER A 357 10.46 -26.85 2.48
N THR A 358 11.56 -26.81 1.72
CA THR A 358 12.26 -25.55 1.38
C THR A 358 11.37 -24.59 0.59
N PRO A 359 10.83 -24.95 -0.60
CA PRO A 359 9.98 -24.04 -1.36
C PRO A 359 8.71 -23.66 -0.59
N ALA A 360 8.15 -24.59 0.21
CA ALA A 360 6.99 -24.27 1.04
C ALA A 360 7.30 -23.21 2.11
N LEU A 361 8.45 -23.30 2.77
CA LEU A 361 8.92 -22.30 3.74
C LEU A 361 9.17 -20.94 3.09
N GLU A 362 9.77 -20.89 1.91
CA GLU A 362 10.02 -19.64 1.16
C GLU A 362 8.70 -18.95 0.74
N ILE A 363 7.72 -19.73 0.27
CA ILE A 363 6.39 -19.21 -0.05
C ILE A 363 5.72 -18.67 1.21
N LEU A 364 5.74 -19.44 2.31
CA LEU A 364 5.18 -18.98 3.60
C LEU A 364 5.88 -17.71 4.11
N PHE A 365 7.19 -17.58 3.91
CA PHE A 365 7.95 -16.38 4.24
C PHE A 365 7.48 -15.15 3.45
N GLY A 366 7.37 -15.28 2.12
CA GLY A 366 6.82 -14.20 1.27
C GLY A 366 5.38 -13.83 1.63
N MET A 367 4.55 -14.82 1.99
CA MET A 367 3.18 -14.59 2.44
C MET A 367 3.11 -13.90 3.81
N ALA A 368 3.92 -14.34 4.78
CA ALA A 368 3.91 -13.82 6.16
C ALA A 368 4.34 -12.34 6.24
N GLN A 369 5.14 -11.86 5.29
CA GLN A 369 5.47 -10.43 5.18
C GLN A 369 4.23 -9.56 4.91
N ARG A 370 3.15 -10.13 4.36
CA ARG A 370 1.88 -9.44 4.08
C ARG A 370 0.91 -9.67 5.25
N SER A 371 0.59 -8.60 6.00
CA SER A 371 -0.17 -8.69 7.26
C SER A 371 -1.50 -9.46 7.17
N LYS A 372 -2.25 -9.33 6.07
CA LYS A 372 -3.52 -10.05 5.86
C LYS A 372 -3.32 -11.56 5.70
N LEU A 373 -2.27 -11.98 4.99
CA LEU A 373 -1.97 -13.40 4.79
C LEU A 373 -1.36 -14.02 6.05
N ALA A 374 -0.55 -13.26 6.79
CA ALA A 374 -0.04 -13.68 8.10
C ALA A 374 -1.17 -14.06 9.06
N ALA A 375 -2.23 -13.24 9.14
CA ALA A 375 -3.41 -13.55 9.96
C ALA A 375 -4.09 -14.87 9.56
N LYS A 376 -4.14 -15.18 8.26
CA LYS A 376 -4.67 -16.46 7.77
C LYS A 376 -3.75 -17.63 8.10
N ILE A 377 -2.44 -17.47 7.95
CA ILE A 377 -1.44 -18.47 8.33
C ILE A 377 -1.56 -18.80 9.82
N ILE A 378 -1.75 -17.79 10.68
CA ILE A 378 -2.00 -17.96 12.12
C ILE A 378 -3.25 -18.81 12.37
N ALA A 379 -4.38 -18.44 11.75
CA ALA A 379 -5.66 -19.15 11.91
C ALA A 379 -5.60 -20.62 11.49
N LEU A 380 -4.69 -20.97 10.57
CA LEU A 380 -4.46 -22.33 10.08
C LEU A 380 -3.35 -23.07 10.85
N GLY A 381 -2.90 -22.56 11.99
CA GLY A 381 -1.90 -23.22 12.83
C GLY A 381 -0.45 -23.02 12.36
N GLY A 382 -0.16 -21.86 11.75
CA GLY A 382 1.19 -21.52 11.30
C GLY A 382 2.21 -21.32 12.43
N LEU A 383 1.80 -20.76 13.57
CA LEU A 383 2.67 -20.62 14.75
C LEU A 383 3.21 -21.97 15.26
N PRO A 384 2.36 -22.95 15.61
CA PRO A 384 2.87 -24.25 16.07
C PRO A 384 3.69 -24.95 14.98
N ALA A 385 3.31 -24.84 13.70
CA ALA A 385 4.10 -25.40 12.60
C ALA A 385 5.52 -24.82 12.53
N MET A 386 5.70 -23.50 12.67
CA MET A 386 7.05 -22.91 12.67
C MET A 386 7.86 -23.33 13.89
N VAL A 387 7.23 -23.47 15.07
CA VAL A 387 7.88 -24.01 16.27
C VAL A 387 8.32 -25.46 16.05
N ASP A 388 7.48 -26.29 15.42
CA ASP A 388 7.83 -27.68 15.10
C ASP A 388 9.06 -27.76 14.17
N VAL A 389 9.17 -26.87 13.17
CA VAL A 389 10.35 -26.80 12.29
C VAL A 389 11.61 -26.43 13.08
N LEU A 390 11.53 -25.46 13.99
CA LEU A 390 12.66 -25.07 14.85
C LEU A 390 13.12 -26.24 15.72
N GLY A 391 12.17 -27.00 16.27
CA GLY A 391 12.43 -28.16 17.13
C GLY A 391 12.82 -29.43 16.37
N SER A 392 12.62 -29.49 15.06
CA SER A 392 12.86 -30.69 14.29
C SER A 392 14.37 -31.03 14.22
N PRO A 393 14.78 -32.27 14.53
CA PRO A 393 16.16 -32.71 14.38
C PRO A 393 16.55 -32.91 12.91
N THR A 394 15.58 -33.13 12.00
CA THR A 394 15.84 -33.34 10.57
C THR A 394 15.87 -32.04 9.77
N ALA A 395 15.42 -30.93 10.36
CA ALA A 395 15.43 -29.63 9.71
C ALA A 395 16.84 -29.07 9.53
N LYS A 396 17.14 -28.65 8.30
CA LYS A 396 18.39 -27.96 7.97
C LYS A 396 18.44 -26.61 8.69
N VAL A 397 19.64 -26.08 8.88
CA VAL A 397 19.84 -24.75 9.51
C VAL A 397 19.06 -23.67 8.76
N GLU A 398 19.08 -23.70 7.42
CA GLU A 398 18.33 -22.77 6.57
C GLU A 398 16.81 -22.84 6.80
N HIS A 399 16.26 -24.05 6.96
CA HIS A 399 14.84 -24.23 7.27
C HIS A 399 14.46 -23.57 8.59
N LYS A 400 15.32 -23.74 9.60
CA LYS A 400 15.13 -23.15 10.93
C LYS A 400 15.28 -21.62 10.89
N ASP A 401 16.20 -21.09 10.08
CA ASP A 401 16.36 -19.64 9.87
C ASP A 401 15.09 -19.04 9.25
N ILE A 402 14.55 -19.65 8.20
CA ILE A 402 13.31 -19.19 7.55
C ILE A 402 12.12 -19.33 8.50
N ALA A 403 11.99 -20.45 9.21
CA ALA A 403 10.91 -20.67 10.16
C ALA A 403 10.92 -19.66 11.31
N ALA A 404 12.11 -19.32 11.86
CA ALA A 404 12.24 -18.27 12.86
C ALA A 404 11.77 -16.91 12.31
N ALA A 405 12.15 -16.59 11.06
CA ALA A 405 11.75 -15.34 10.43
C ALA A 405 10.23 -15.28 10.18
N VAL A 406 9.62 -16.34 9.65
CA VAL A 406 8.16 -16.48 9.52
C VAL A 406 7.49 -16.29 10.88
N LEU A 407 7.94 -16.99 11.91
CA LEU A 407 7.42 -16.89 13.28
C LEU A 407 7.38 -15.44 13.78
N SER A 408 8.43 -14.66 13.52
CA SER A 408 8.49 -13.25 13.92
C SER A 408 7.43 -12.37 13.22
N PHE A 409 7.14 -12.64 11.95
CA PHE A 409 6.09 -11.93 11.21
C PHE A 409 4.69 -12.33 11.66
N LEU A 410 4.47 -13.61 11.97
CA LEU A 410 3.21 -14.08 12.55
C LEU A 410 2.98 -13.44 13.92
N ALA A 411 4.00 -13.39 14.78
CA ALA A 411 3.93 -12.71 16.06
C ALA A 411 3.58 -11.21 15.93
N LEU A 412 4.17 -10.50 14.97
CA LEU A 412 3.83 -9.10 14.68
C LEU A 412 2.38 -8.95 14.20
N ALA A 413 1.91 -9.85 13.33
CA ALA A 413 0.54 -9.81 12.82
C ALA A 413 -0.48 -10.06 13.93
N LEU A 414 -0.21 -11.00 14.83
CA LEU A 414 -0.98 -11.20 16.06
C LEU A 414 -1.03 -9.94 16.92
N ALA A 415 0.13 -9.34 17.18
CA ALA A 415 0.20 -8.13 18.01
C ALA A 415 -0.60 -6.96 17.46
N ARG A 416 -0.67 -6.83 16.13
CA ARG A 416 -1.47 -5.80 15.47
C ARG A 416 -2.97 -6.07 15.47
N ARG A 417 -3.38 -7.35 15.55
CA ARG A 417 -4.81 -7.71 15.60
C ARG A 417 -5.46 -7.31 16.93
N GLY A 418 -4.66 -7.24 18.00
CA GLY A 418 -5.17 -7.03 19.35
C GLY A 418 -5.97 -8.25 19.85
N ARG A 419 -6.33 -8.25 21.14
CA ARG A 419 -7.18 -9.29 21.72
C ARG A 419 -8.61 -9.08 21.20
N GLN A 420 -9.14 -10.06 20.46
CA GLN A 420 -10.58 -10.15 20.20
C GLN A 420 -11.17 -11.14 21.19
N ASP A 421 -12.23 -10.72 21.89
CA ASP A 421 -12.62 -11.19 23.22
C ASP A 421 -13.14 -12.64 23.36
N SER A 422 -13.04 -13.56 22.39
CA SER A 422 -13.88 -14.77 22.53
C SER A 422 -13.53 -16.09 21.83
N ASP A 423 -12.27 -16.46 21.55
CA ASP A 423 -11.87 -17.91 21.51
C ASP A 423 -10.47 -18.18 20.93
N ASP A 424 -9.91 -17.26 20.14
CA ASP A 424 -8.67 -17.51 19.39
C ASP A 424 -7.40 -17.11 20.15
N ASP A 425 -7.18 -17.62 21.37
CA ASP A 425 -5.92 -17.41 22.11
C ASP A 425 -4.80 -18.37 21.64
N VAL A 426 -4.66 -18.48 20.31
CA VAL A 426 -3.71 -19.37 19.63
C VAL A 426 -2.28 -19.10 20.10
N ALA A 427 -1.93 -17.83 20.29
CA ALA A 427 -0.60 -17.41 20.75
C ALA A 427 -0.30 -17.93 22.17
N TRP A 428 -1.25 -17.74 23.08
CA TRP A 428 -1.14 -18.19 24.46
C TRP A 428 -1.03 -19.72 24.54
N ASN A 429 -1.90 -20.44 23.83
CA ASN A 429 -1.88 -21.90 23.80
C ASN A 429 -0.54 -22.46 23.30
N VAL A 430 0.05 -21.85 22.27
CA VAL A 430 1.36 -22.25 21.75
C VAL A 430 2.45 -22.03 22.79
N LEU A 431 2.47 -20.88 23.49
CA LEU A 431 3.49 -20.56 24.49
C LEU A 431 3.32 -21.33 25.81
N GLN A 432 2.11 -21.77 26.16
CA GLN A 432 1.86 -22.58 27.35
C GLN A 432 2.51 -23.97 27.27
N SER A 433 2.66 -24.52 26.07
CA SER A 433 3.27 -25.83 25.84
C SER A 433 4.73 -25.86 26.33
N GLU A 434 5.03 -26.78 27.24
CA GLU A 434 6.40 -27.04 27.72
C GLU A 434 7.34 -27.43 26.57
N ARG A 435 6.81 -28.13 25.56
CA ARG A 435 7.56 -28.48 24.34
C ARG A 435 7.97 -27.22 23.56
N THR A 436 7.05 -26.27 23.38
CA THR A 436 7.36 -24.99 22.73
C THR A 436 8.45 -24.26 23.51
N GLN A 437 8.31 -24.18 24.84
CA GLN A 437 9.31 -23.55 25.71
C GLN A 437 10.70 -24.17 25.53
N ALA A 438 10.79 -25.50 25.58
CA ALA A 438 12.05 -26.22 25.38
C ALA A 438 12.66 -25.95 24.00
N ILE A 439 11.85 -25.92 22.94
CA ILE A 439 12.32 -25.62 21.58
C ILE A 439 12.86 -24.20 21.47
N LEU A 440 12.12 -23.21 21.99
CA LEU A 440 12.54 -21.81 21.93
C LEU A 440 13.81 -21.58 22.75
N LEU A 441 13.91 -22.16 23.95
CA LEU A 441 15.13 -22.09 24.78
C LEU A 441 16.32 -22.75 24.08
N THR A 442 16.13 -23.92 23.48
CA THR A 442 17.19 -24.62 22.73
C THR A 442 17.63 -23.78 21.53
N THR A 443 16.70 -23.13 20.84
CA THR A 443 16.98 -22.26 19.69
C THR A 443 17.76 -21.01 20.12
N LEU A 444 17.42 -20.40 21.26
CA LEU A 444 18.17 -19.26 21.83
C LEU A 444 19.55 -19.67 22.39
N ALA A 445 19.67 -20.91 22.84
CA ALA A 445 20.90 -21.45 23.40
C ALA A 445 21.91 -21.81 22.31
N ASN A 446 21.46 -22.54 21.28
CA ASN A 446 22.27 -23.29 20.33
C ASN A 446 21.98 -22.96 18.85
N GLY A 447 20.95 -22.14 18.58
CA GLY A 447 20.58 -21.79 17.22
C GLY A 447 21.55 -20.80 16.57
N SER A 448 21.37 -20.58 15.27
CA SER A 448 22.11 -19.56 14.53
C SER A 448 21.84 -18.16 15.12
N GLY A 449 22.71 -17.19 14.81
CA GLY A 449 22.47 -15.78 15.17
C GLY A 449 21.15 -15.26 14.57
N ILE A 450 20.78 -15.72 13.37
CA ILE A 450 19.54 -15.38 12.67
C ILE A 450 18.33 -15.94 13.42
N GLN A 451 18.36 -17.23 13.76
CA GLN A 451 17.30 -17.89 14.56
C GLN A 451 17.09 -17.17 15.88
N SER A 452 18.17 -16.94 16.63
CA SER A 452 18.09 -16.25 17.92
C SER A 452 17.49 -14.85 17.76
N GLN A 453 17.85 -14.12 16.71
CA GLN A 453 17.32 -12.78 16.46
C GLN A 453 15.82 -12.78 16.22
N TYR A 454 15.36 -13.61 15.27
CA TYR A 454 13.96 -13.62 14.92
C TYR A 454 13.08 -14.22 16.02
N VAL A 455 13.57 -15.20 16.79
CA VAL A 455 12.85 -15.73 17.95
C VAL A 455 12.67 -14.64 19.02
N VAL A 456 13.73 -13.90 19.38
CA VAL A 456 13.61 -12.80 20.37
C VAL A 456 12.65 -11.72 19.88
N VAL A 457 12.74 -11.31 18.61
CA VAL A 457 11.82 -10.31 18.02
C VAL A 457 10.38 -10.82 18.04
N GLY A 458 10.16 -12.09 17.70
CA GLY A 458 8.84 -12.73 17.80
C GLY A 458 8.30 -12.70 19.22
N LEU A 459 9.11 -13.11 20.21
CA LEU A 459 8.73 -13.08 21.62
C LEU A 459 8.37 -11.67 22.10
N MET A 460 9.14 -10.65 21.70
CA MET A 460 8.86 -9.24 22.03
C MET A 460 7.51 -8.80 21.44
N HIS A 461 7.19 -9.17 20.21
CA HIS A 461 5.87 -8.86 19.64
C HIS A 461 4.73 -9.55 20.39
N LEU A 462 4.91 -10.82 20.76
CA LEU A 462 3.92 -11.57 21.55
C LEU A 462 3.76 -11.00 22.97
N SER A 463 4.84 -10.53 23.61
CA SER A 463 4.75 -9.89 24.94
C SER A 463 4.03 -8.55 24.89
N ASN A 464 4.16 -7.83 23.77
CA ASN A 464 3.50 -6.53 23.60
C ASN A 464 2.03 -6.68 23.22
N SER A 465 1.62 -7.85 22.72
CA SER A 465 0.23 -8.12 22.34
C SER A 465 -0.66 -8.50 23.51
N ASP A 466 -0.10 -9.21 24.50
CA ASP A 466 -0.88 -9.80 25.59
C ASP A 466 -0.12 -9.75 26.94
N ALA A 467 -0.76 -9.18 27.96
CA ALA A 467 -0.20 -9.06 29.29
C ALA A 467 0.03 -10.43 29.98
N MET A 468 -0.81 -11.43 29.70
CA MET A 468 -0.63 -12.80 30.18
C MET A 468 0.61 -13.43 29.56
N VAL A 469 0.80 -13.29 28.24
CA VAL A 469 2.02 -13.72 27.56
C VAL A 469 3.24 -13.06 28.19
N LYS A 470 3.20 -11.74 28.41
CA LYS A 470 4.29 -11.01 29.07
C LYS A 470 4.59 -11.55 30.47
N ALA A 471 3.57 -11.75 31.29
CA ALA A 471 3.72 -12.32 32.64
C ALA A 471 4.36 -13.71 32.58
N ARG A 472 3.90 -14.57 31.67
CA ARG A 472 4.43 -15.93 31.51
C ARG A 472 5.89 -15.96 31.09
N LEU A 473 6.28 -15.13 30.12
CA LEU A 473 7.69 -15.03 29.68
C LEU A 473 8.63 -14.58 30.81
N ARG A 474 8.14 -13.78 31.76
CA ARG A 474 8.91 -13.36 32.95
C ARG A 474 9.13 -14.49 33.95
N GLU A 475 8.23 -15.47 34.01
CA GLU A 475 8.36 -16.64 34.89
C GLU A 475 9.44 -17.63 34.42
N TRP A 476 9.79 -17.62 33.13
CA TRP A 476 10.75 -18.56 32.53
C TRP A 476 12.20 -18.17 32.86
N LYS A 477 12.74 -18.66 33.97
CA LYS A 477 14.08 -18.30 34.48
C LYS A 477 15.19 -18.53 33.45
N GLU A 478 15.12 -19.63 32.72
CA GLU A 478 16.07 -20.00 31.67
C GLU A 478 15.99 -19.05 30.47
N LEU A 479 14.77 -18.60 30.13
CA LEU A 479 14.57 -17.58 29.11
C LEU A 479 15.17 -16.27 29.59
N GLN A 480 14.88 -15.84 30.81
CA GLN A 480 15.43 -14.61 31.40
C GLN A 480 16.96 -14.62 31.39
N PHE A 481 17.58 -15.76 31.71
CA PHE A 481 19.04 -15.94 31.59
C PHE A 481 19.52 -15.80 30.14
N SER A 482 18.85 -16.48 29.21
CA SER A 482 19.18 -16.42 27.78
C SER A 482 19.03 -15.00 27.21
N LEU A 483 17.97 -14.28 27.59
CA LEU A 483 17.72 -12.90 27.20
C LEU A 483 18.77 -11.95 27.76
N ARG A 484 19.22 -12.12 29.01
CA ARG A 484 20.33 -11.30 29.57
C ARG A 484 21.64 -11.58 28.84
N ARG A 485 21.93 -12.84 28.54
CA ARG A 485 23.10 -13.22 27.74
C ARG A 485 23.04 -12.59 26.36
N LEU A 486 21.92 -12.75 25.65
CA LEU A 486 21.71 -12.17 24.32
C LEU A 486 21.65 -10.63 24.34
N ALA A 487 21.18 -10.01 25.41
CA ALA A 487 21.25 -8.56 25.56
C ALA A 487 22.70 -8.08 25.65
N ALA A 488 23.59 -8.85 26.28
CA ALA A 488 25.00 -8.51 26.40
C ALA A 488 25.77 -8.72 25.08
N VAL A 489 25.55 -9.84 24.38
CA VAL A 489 26.39 -10.25 23.23
C VAL A 489 25.69 -10.20 21.86
N GLY A 490 24.37 -10.02 21.83
CA GLY A 490 23.57 -10.02 20.60
C GLY A 490 23.68 -8.73 19.79
N SER A 491 23.12 -8.78 18.57
CA SER A 491 22.93 -7.63 17.70
C SER A 491 22.10 -6.54 18.38
N VAL A 492 22.15 -5.30 17.88
CA VAL A 492 21.33 -4.21 18.46
C VAL A 492 19.84 -4.55 18.45
N VAL A 493 19.34 -5.15 17.36
CA VAL A 493 17.94 -5.58 17.27
C VAL A 493 17.63 -6.65 18.33
N GLN A 494 18.53 -7.62 18.53
CA GLN A 494 18.40 -8.63 19.58
C GLN A 494 18.40 -8.00 20.97
N ARG A 495 19.32 -7.07 21.22
CA ARG A 495 19.49 -6.40 22.51
C ARG A 495 18.26 -5.57 22.86
N ASP A 496 17.77 -4.76 21.95
CA ASP A 496 16.59 -3.92 22.15
C ASP A 496 15.36 -4.79 22.45
N ALA A 497 15.18 -5.86 21.68
CA ALA A 497 14.08 -6.80 21.90
C ALA A 497 14.23 -7.58 23.22
N CYS A 498 15.45 -7.98 23.60
CA CYS A 498 15.72 -8.59 24.90
C CYS A 498 15.45 -7.60 26.05
N GLN A 499 15.88 -6.35 25.93
CA GLN A 499 15.62 -5.33 26.95
C GLN A 499 14.12 -5.07 27.12
N GLU A 500 13.37 -5.02 26.03
CA GLU A 500 11.92 -4.85 26.09
C GLU A 500 11.22 -6.05 26.76
N LEU A 501 11.70 -7.27 26.51
CA LEU A 501 11.22 -8.48 27.18
C LEU A 501 11.59 -8.54 28.68
N LEU A 502 12.76 -7.99 29.04
CA LEU A 502 13.26 -7.92 30.41
C LEU A 502 12.59 -6.80 31.24
N ARG A 503 12.01 -5.79 30.59
CA ARG A 503 11.24 -4.70 31.22
C ARG A 503 9.87 -5.16 31.66
#